data_AF-A0A5C3QTD4-F1
#
_entry.id   AF-A0A5C3QTD4-F1
#
_cell.length_a   1.000
_cell.length_b   1.000
_cell.length_c   1.000
_cell.angle_alpha   90.00
_cell.angle_beta   90.00
_cell.angle_gamma   90.00
#
_symmetry.space_group_name_H-M   'P 1'
#
loop_
_entity.id
_entity.type
_entity.pdbx_description
1 polymer ?
#
loop_
_entity_poly.entity_id
_entity_poly.type
_entity_poly.pdbx_seq_one_letter_code
_entity_poly.pdbx_strand_id
1 'polypeptide(L)'
;MSTTTYTPTGPVQPSKEQTETLEGLFQRCFQYVKRNMNSVEKDYVRPAAEFYRQCFQNYPISTLFASVFALYAALPVFLFVGATVAVLFFTALMAILFVTTVSVSSIIFFACMLLGTLFTLAIFAAMSSFSLLSAYITFRLVAHLRAGGYAAVGGWTQEIRGTFIENKTKFIETETKNSSPPSVGPMKKEPSEESDLSVVSNSEAKHEGAPST
;
A
#
# COMPACT_ATOMS: atom_id res chain seq x y z
N MET A 1 11.40 7.33 15.08
CA MET A 1 10.09 6.96 14.53
C MET A 1 9.56 8.18 13.79
N SER A 2 9.77 8.22 12.47
CA SER A 2 9.39 9.37 11.64
C SER A 2 7.96 9.16 11.15
N THR A 3 7.02 9.89 11.74
CA THR A 3 5.63 9.95 11.29
C THR A 3 5.59 10.69 9.97
N THR A 4 5.48 9.96 8.86
CA THR A 4 5.18 10.53 7.54
C THR A 4 3.72 10.99 7.53
N THR A 5 3.54 12.29 7.73
CA THR A 5 2.26 12.98 7.59
C THR A 5 1.82 12.90 6.13
N TYR A 6 0.75 12.17 5.86
CA TYR A 6 0.16 12.05 4.53
C TYR A 6 -0.67 13.31 4.27
N THR A 7 -0.07 14.31 3.61
CA THR A 7 -0.79 15.49 3.15
C THR A 7 -1.69 15.05 1.99
N PRO A 8 -3.02 15.17 2.08
CA PRO A 8 -3.92 14.86 0.98
C PRO A 8 -3.65 15.87 -0.15
N THR A 9 -2.84 15.46 -1.12
CA THR A 9 -2.71 16.15 -2.39
C THR A 9 -4.10 16.18 -3.00
N GLY A 10 -4.65 17.39 -3.12
CA GLY A 10 -5.87 17.65 -3.88
C GLY A 10 -5.76 17.08 -5.30
N PRO A 11 -6.88 16.99 -6.05
CA PRO A 11 -6.90 16.34 -7.35
C PRO A 11 -5.77 16.88 -8.21
N VAL A 12 -4.77 16.02 -8.46
CA VAL A 12 -3.64 16.32 -9.34
C VAL A 12 -4.27 16.53 -10.70
N GLN A 13 -4.48 17.80 -11.07
CA GLN A 13 -4.95 18.11 -12.40
C GLN A 13 -3.84 17.65 -13.35
N PRO A 14 -4.13 16.74 -14.30
CA PRO A 14 -3.14 16.29 -15.24
C PRO A 14 -2.57 17.53 -15.93
N SER A 15 -1.24 17.64 -15.94
CA SER A 15 -0.60 18.74 -16.65
C SER A 15 -1.07 18.70 -18.11
N LYS A 16 -1.37 19.86 -18.70
CA LYS A 16 -1.91 19.96 -20.06
C LYS A 16 -1.05 19.20 -21.09
N GLU A 17 0.25 19.08 -20.82
CA GLU A 17 1.19 18.28 -21.61
C GLU A 17 0.87 16.77 -21.62
N GLN A 18 0.42 16.19 -20.50
CA GLN A 18 0.05 14.77 -20.44
C GLN A 18 -1.22 14.49 -21.25
N THR A 19 -2.20 15.41 -21.22
CA THR A 19 -3.41 15.27 -22.02
C THR A 19 -3.13 15.35 -23.51
N GLU A 20 -2.27 16.28 -23.95
CA GLU A 20 -1.86 16.41 -25.36
C GLU A 20 -1.10 15.16 -25.84
N THR A 21 -0.28 14.57 -24.97
CA THR A 21 0.46 13.34 -25.29
C THR A 21 -0.49 12.14 -25.45
N LEU A 22 -1.52 12.04 -24.61
CA LEU A 22 -2.50 10.94 -24.66
C LEU A 22 -3.38 11.02 -25.91
N GLU A 23 -3.84 12.22 -26.27
CA GLU A 23 -4.61 12.44 -27.49
C GLU A 23 -3.80 12.06 -28.75
N GLY A 24 -2.52 12.45 -28.78
CA GLY A 24 -1.62 12.09 -29.88
C GLY A 24 -1.42 10.57 -30.03
N LEU A 25 -1.31 9.83 -28.92
CA LEU A 25 -1.23 8.37 -28.93
C LEU A 25 -2.52 7.72 -29.42
N PHE A 26 -3.67 8.19 -28.94
CA PHE A 26 -4.96 7.71 -29.38
C PHE A 26 -5.14 7.92 -30.89
N GLN A 27 -4.80 9.11 -31.39
CA GLN A 27 -4.91 9.43 -32.81
C GLN A 27 -3.99 8.56 -33.68
N ARG A 28 -2.77 8.28 -33.22
CA ARG A 28 -1.85 7.34 -33.90
C ARG A 28 -2.39 5.91 -33.92
N CYS A 29 -2.89 5.40 -32.80
CA CYS A 29 -3.51 4.08 -32.72
C CYS A 29 -4.72 3.98 -33.64
N PHE A 30 -5.58 5.01 -33.65
CA PHE A 30 -6.74 5.05 -34.54
C PHE A 30 -6.33 5.06 -36.02
N GLN A 31 -5.34 5.85 -36.41
CA GLN A 31 -4.81 5.84 -37.78
C GLN A 31 -4.24 4.48 -38.16
N TYR A 32 -3.55 3.81 -37.23
CA TYR A 32 -3.00 2.48 -37.46
C TYR A 32 -4.10 1.42 -37.67
N VAL A 33 -5.09 1.39 -36.77
CA VAL A 33 -6.24 0.47 -36.88
C VAL A 33 -7.02 0.76 -38.17
N LYS A 34 -7.25 2.03 -38.51
CA LYS A 34 -7.94 2.42 -39.74
C LYS A 34 -7.19 1.98 -41.00
N ARG A 35 -5.86 2.11 -41.03
CA ARG A 35 -5.05 1.67 -42.16
C ARG A 35 -5.12 0.16 -42.36
N ASN A 36 -5.05 -0.60 -41.26
CA ASN A 36 -5.20 -2.05 -41.30
C ASN A 36 -6.61 -2.47 -41.71
N MET A 37 -7.65 -1.81 -41.18
CA MET A 37 -9.03 -2.05 -41.59
C MET A 37 -9.24 -1.77 -43.07
N ASN A 38 -8.67 -0.69 -43.61
CA ASN A 38 -8.76 -0.40 -45.04
C ASN A 38 -8.08 -1.49 -45.90
N SER A 39 -6.96 -2.07 -45.44
CA SER A 39 -6.33 -3.20 -46.15
C SER A 39 -7.21 -4.43 -46.08
N VAL A 40 -7.72 -4.78 -44.89
CA VAL A 40 -8.60 -5.94 -44.71
C VAL A 40 -9.87 -5.82 -45.54
N GLU A 41 -10.47 -4.62 -45.56
CA GLU A 41 -11.64 -4.33 -46.35
C GLU A 41 -11.37 -4.52 -47.84
N LYS A 42 -10.27 -3.95 -48.33
CA LYS A 42 -9.92 -4.04 -49.75
C LYS A 42 -9.54 -5.45 -50.18
N ASP A 43 -8.76 -6.15 -49.36
CA ASP A 43 -8.12 -7.42 -49.72
C ASP A 43 -9.01 -8.64 -49.45
N TYR A 44 -9.94 -8.56 -48.48
CA TYR A 44 -10.80 -9.68 -48.10
C TYR A 44 -12.29 -9.37 -48.24
N VAL A 45 -12.76 -8.23 -47.72
CA VAL A 45 -14.20 -7.95 -47.67
C VAL A 45 -14.75 -7.68 -49.07
N ARG A 46 -14.06 -6.84 -49.85
CA ARG A 46 -14.47 -6.46 -51.20
C ARG A 46 -14.56 -7.64 -52.17
N PRO A 47 -13.53 -8.49 -52.32
CA PRO A 47 -13.62 -9.65 -53.21
C PRO A 47 -14.65 -10.69 -52.71
N ALA A 48 -14.78 -10.88 -51.40
CA ALA A 48 -15.81 -11.77 -50.86
C ALA A 48 -17.22 -11.26 -51.17
N ALA A 49 -17.48 -9.96 -51.05
CA ALA A 49 -18.77 -9.35 -51.36
C ALA A 49 -19.11 -9.44 -52.86
N GLU A 50 -18.13 -9.20 -53.74
CA GLU A 50 -18.28 -9.34 -55.18
C GLU A 50 -18.57 -10.79 -55.58
N PHE A 51 -17.85 -11.75 -54.98
CA PHE A 51 -18.10 -13.17 -55.17
C PHE A 51 -19.51 -13.57 -54.71
N TYR A 52 -19.94 -13.10 -53.54
CA TYR A 52 -21.27 -13.37 -53.02
C TYR A 52 -22.37 -12.86 -53.95
N ARG A 53 -22.19 -11.65 -54.48
CA ARG A 53 -23.12 -11.03 -55.43
C ARG A 53 -23.21 -11.82 -56.73
N GLN A 54 -22.09 -12.32 -57.26
CA GLN A 54 -22.10 -13.19 -58.44
C GLN A 54 -22.80 -14.53 -58.16
N CYS A 55 -22.56 -15.18 -57.01
CA CYS A 55 -23.24 -16.43 -56.64
C CYS A 55 -24.76 -16.25 -56.55
N PHE A 56 -25.23 -15.14 -55.99
CA PHE A 56 -26.67 -14.82 -55.89
C PHE A 56 -27.34 -14.63 -57.26
N GLN A 57 -26.62 -14.06 -58.22
CA GLN A 57 -27.14 -13.87 -59.58
C GLN A 57 -27.28 -15.19 -60.33
N ASN A 58 -26.33 -16.12 -60.14
CA ASN A 58 -26.32 -17.39 -60.86
C ASN A 58 -27.22 -18.45 -60.21
N TYR A 59 -27.23 -18.55 -58.87
CA TYR A 59 -27.92 -19.63 -58.13
C TYR A 59 -28.53 -19.11 -56.82
N PRO A 60 -29.66 -18.37 -56.86
CA PRO A 60 -30.20 -17.68 -55.68
C PRO A 60 -30.66 -18.63 -54.56
N ILE A 61 -31.30 -19.76 -54.92
CA ILE A 61 -31.87 -20.70 -53.93
C ILE A 61 -30.76 -21.43 -53.15
N SER A 62 -29.75 -21.95 -53.86
CA SER A 62 -28.65 -22.68 -53.22
C SER A 62 -27.78 -21.76 -52.37
N THR A 63 -27.56 -20.52 -52.82
CA THR A 63 -26.77 -19.53 -52.07
C THR A 63 -27.48 -19.13 -50.78
N LEU A 64 -28.80 -18.97 -50.78
CA LEU A 64 -29.59 -18.73 -49.55
C LEU A 64 -29.50 -19.89 -48.56
N PHE A 65 -29.60 -21.14 -49.02
CA PHE A 65 -29.47 -22.29 -48.13
C PHE A 65 -28.08 -22.37 -47.50
N ALA A 66 -27.03 -22.18 -48.32
CA ALA A 66 -25.65 -22.14 -47.86
C ALA A 66 -25.38 -20.97 -46.90
N SER A 67 -25.98 -19.79 -47.12
CA SER A 67 -25.81 -18.63 -46.25
C SER A 67 -26.40 -18.85 -44.87
N VAL A 68 -27.63 -19.38 -44.80
CA VAL A 68 -28.30 -19.71 -43.54
C VAL A 68 -27.51 -20.81 -42.81
N PHE A 69 -27.10 -21.86 -43.52
CA PHE A 69 -26.27 -22.91 -42.93
C PHE A 69 -24.93 -22.37 -42.39
N ALA A 70 -24.25 -21.51 -43.15
CA ALA A 70 -23.01 -20.87 -42.73
C ALA A 70 -23.23 -19.97 -41.50
N LEU A 71 -24.33 -19.22 -41.44
CA LEU A 71 -24.67 -18.38 -40.30
C LEU A 71 -24.92 -19.23 -39.03
N TYR A 72 -25.67 -20.33 -39.17
CA TYR A 72 -25.88 -21.27 -38.08
C TYR A 72 -24.59 -21.98 -37.66
N ALA A 73 -23.69 -22.28 -38.59
CA ALA A 73 -22.39 -22.88 -38.30
C ALA A 73 -21.40 -21.89 -37.66
N ALA A 74 -21.54 -20.58 -37.94
CA ALA A 74 -20.72 -19.54 -37.33
C ALA A 74 -21.12 -19.27 -35.87
N LEU A 75 -22.40 -19.41 -35.53
CA LEU A 75 -22.92 -19.19 -34.18
C LEU A 75 -22.17 -19.99 -33.08
N PRO A 76 -21.96 -21.32 -33.18
CA PRO A 76 -21.19 -22.07 -32.19
C PRO A 76 -19.73 -21.64 -32.12
N VAL A 77 -19.13 -21.19 -33.24
CA VAL A 77 -17.75 -20.67 -33.24
C VAL A 77 -17.67 -19.36 -32.45
N PHE A 78 -18.61 -18.43 -32.66
CA PHE A 78 -18.67 -17.20 -31.88
C PHE A 78 -18.94 -17.45 -30.40
N LEU A 79 -19.85 -18.39 -30.07
CA LEU A 79 -20.08 -18.78 -28.68
C LEU A 79 -18.83 -19.38 -28.05
N PHE A 80 -18.09 -20.23 -28.77
CA PHE A 80 -16.85 -20.82 -28.29
C PHE A 80 -15.77 -19.77 -28.02
N VAL A 81 -15.57 -18.83 -28.95
CA VAL A 81 -14.61 -17.73 -28.79
C VAL A 81 -15.02 -16.85 -27.61
N GLY A 82 -16.30 -16.46 -27.53
CA GLY A 82 -16.83 -15.66 -26.42
C GLY A 82 -16.67 -16.35 -25.07
N ALA A 83 -17.01 -17.64 -24.98
CA ALA A 83 -16.83 -18.44 -23.77
C ALA A 83 -15.35 -18.54 -23.38
N THR A 84 -14.45 -18.73 -24.34
CA THR A 84 -13.01 -18.81 -24.09
C THR A 84 -12.48 -17.50 -23.52
N VAL A 85 -12.83 -16.36 -24.11
CA VAL A 85 -12.44 -15.03 -23.60
C VAL A 85 -13.02 -14.79 -22.22
N ALA A 86 -14.28 -15.16 -21.98
CA ALA A 86 -14.91 -15.03 -20.67
C ALA A 86 -14.18 -15.87 -19.61
N VAL A 87 -13.86 -17.14 -19.90
CA VAL A 87 -13.12 -18.02 -18.99
C VAL A 87 -11.73 -17.45 -18.68
N LEU A 88 -11.00 -16.95 -19.68
CA LEU A 88 -9.70 -16.30 -19.46
C LEU A 88 -9.83 -15.05 -18.58
N PHE A 89 -10.85 -14.24 -18.79
CA PHE A 89 -11.10 -13.06 -17.98
C PHE A 89 -11.44 -13.43 -16.52
N PHE A 90 -12.34 -14.39 -16.30
CA PHE A 90 -12.72 -14.84 -14.96
C PHE A 90 -11.55 -15.51 -14.23
N THR A 91 -10.74 -16.31 -14.91
CA THR A 91 -9.56 -16.94 -14.32
C THR A 91 -8.51 -15.90 -13.91
N ALA A 92 -8.27 -14.88 -14.74
CA ALA A 92 -7.39 -13.77 -14.39
C ALA A 92 -7.90 -12.99 -13.17
N LEU A 93 -9.20 -12.67 -13.11
CA LEU A 93 -9.80 -12.01 -11.95
C LEU A 93 -9.68 -12.85 -10.68
N MET A 94 -9.97 -14.15 -10.77
CA MET A 94 -9.84 -15.06 -9.63
C MET A 94 -8.41 -15.19 -9.14
N ALA A 95 -7.42 -15.20 -10.04
CA ALA A 95 -6.01 -15.21 -9.66
C ALA A 95 -5.64 -13.94 -8.86
N ILE A 96 -6.08 -12.76 -9.30
CA ILE A 96 -5.83 -11.49 -8.60
C ILE A 96 -6.50 -11.48 -7.23
N LEU A 97 -7.78 -11.91 -7.15
CA LEU A 97 -8.51 -12.00 -5.88
C LEU A 97 -7.86 -12.97 -4.90
N PHE A 98 -7.36 -14.11 -5.42
CA PHE A 98 -6.68 -15.09 -4.60
C PHE A 98 -5.37 -14.55 -4.03
N VAL A 99 -4.52 -13.96 -4.87
CA VAL A 99 -3.24 -13.37 -4.44
C VAL A 99 -3.45 -12.25 -3.41
N THR A 100 -4.42 -11.37 -3.65
CA THR A 100 -4.73 -10.28 -2.71
C THR A 100 -5.26 -10.82 -1.38
N THR A 101 -6.16 -11.80 -1.39
CA THR A 101 -6.69 -12.43 -0.17
C THR A 101 -5.58 -13.11 0.64
N VAL A 102 -4.72 -13.90 -0.02
CA VAL A 102 -3.60 -14.58 0.64
C VAL A 102 -2.61 -13.57 1.22
N SER A 103 -2.29 -12.51 0.48
CA SER A 103 -1.39 -11.45 0.95
C SER A 103 -1.94 -10.74 2.20
N VAL A 104 -3.20 -10.30 2.15
CA VAL A 104 -3.86 -9.63 3.30
C VAL A 104 -3.96 -10.56 4.50
N SER A 105 -4.36 -11.82 4.28
CA SER A 105 -4.45 -12.82 5.35
C SER A 105 -3.09 -13.08 6.01
N SER A 106 -2.03 -13.18 5.21
CA SER A 106 -0.65 -13.34 5.70
C SER A 106 -0.21 -12.15 6.55
N ILE A 107 -0.46 -10.91 6.10
CA ILE A 107 -0.12 -9.70 6.86
C ILE A 107 -0.85 -9.67 8.21
N ILE A 108 -2.15 -9.96 8.22
CA ILE A 108 -2.95 -10.00 9.46
C ILE A 108 -2.41 -11.08 10.39
N PHE A 109 -2.10 -12.27 9.87
CA PHE A 109 -1.55 -13.37 10.66
C PHE A 109 -0.22 -12.99 11.33
N PHE A 110 0.71 -12.40 10.58
CA PHE A 110 1.99 -11.93 11.13
C PHE A 110 1.81 -10.80 12.14
N ALA A 111 0.89 -9.86 11.89
CA ALA A 111 0.58 -8.79 12.84
C ALA A 111 0.03 -9.35 14.16
N CYS A 112 -0.87 -10.34 14.10
CA CYS A 112 -1.39 -11.02 15.29
C CYS A 112 -0.29 -11.78 16.05
N MET A 113 0.59 -12.51 15.33
CA MET A 113 1.75 -13.18 15.93
C MET A 113 2.67 -12.18 16.63
N LEU A 114 2.99 -11.07 15.96
CA LEU A 114 3.82 -10.00 16.54
C LEU A 114 3.18 -9.44 17.81
N LEU A 115 1.89 -9.12 17.78
CA LEU A 115 1.17 -8.59 18.93
C LEU A 115 1.15 -9.59 20.09
N GLY A 116 0.94 -10.88 19.81
CA GLY A 116 1.00 -11.95 20.81
C GLY A 116 2.38 -12.11 21.45
N THR A 117 3.45 -12.06 20.64
CA THR A 117 4.82 -12.11 21.17
C THR A 117 5.15 -10.89 22.03
N LEU A 118 4.74 -9.70 21.59
CA LEU A 118 4.95 -8.46 22.35
C LEU A 118 4.20 -8.47 23.68
N PHE A 119 2.96 -8.96 23.68
CA PHE A 119 2.16 -9.11 24.88
C PHE A 119 2.79 -10.11 25.87
N THR A 120 3.27 -11.26 25.37
CA THR A 120 3.96 -12.26 26.19
C THR A 120 5.25 -11.70 26.79
N LEU A 121 6.02 -10.96 26.00
CA LEU A 121 7.25 -10.32 26.46
C LEU A 121 6.97 -9.23 27.51
N ALA A 122 5.88 -8.47 27.35
CA ALA A 122 5.46 -7.47 28.34
C ALA A 122 5.09 -8.12 29.68
N ILE A 123 4.36 -9.24 29.66
CA ILE A 123 4.06 -10.00 30.88
C ILE A 123 5.34 -10.52 31.53
N PHE A 124 6.24 -11.10 30.73
CA PHE A 124 7.51 -11.61 31.24
C PHE A 124 8.36 -10.49 31.87
N ALA A 125 8.45 -9.34 31.21
CA ALA A 125 9.14 -8.16 31.73
C ALA A 125 8.52 -7.66 33.04
N ALA A 126 7.18 -7.62 33.13
CA ALA A 126 6.48 -7.26 34.36
C ALA A 126 6.78 -8.24 35.49
N MET A 127 6.66 -9.54 35.26
CA MET A 127 6.97 -10.59 36.23
C MET A 127 8.42 -10.55 36.69
N SER A 128 9.37 -10.37 35.76
CA SER A 128 10.78 -10.21 36.09
C SER A 128 11.03 -8.96 36.93
N SER A 129 10.37 -7.84 36.62
CA SER A 129 10.48 -6.60 37.39
C SER A 129 9.93 -6.76 38.81
N PHE A 130 8.75 -7.41 38.96
CA PHE A 130 8.18 -7.73 40.27
C PHE A 130 9.08 -8.70 41.07
N SER A 131 9.67 -9.70 40.42
CA SER A 131 10.57 -10.64 41.06
C SER A 131 11.85 -9.96 41.57
N LEU A 132 12.49 -9.13 40.73
CA LEU A 132 13.67 -8.36 41.13
C LEU A 132 13.35 -7.37 42.25
N LEU A 133 12.22 -6.67 42.16
CA LEU A 133 11.76 -5.76 43.21
C LEU A 133 11.51 -6.49 44.53
N SER A 134 10.84 -7.65 44.47
CA SER A 134 10.59 -8.49 45.64
C SER A 134 11.90 -8.99 46.25
N ALA A 135 12.82 -9.51 45.44
CA ALA A 135 14.13 -9.97 45.88
C ALA A 135 14.94 -8.85 46.54
N TYR A 136 14.93 -7.64 45.97
CA TYR A 136 15.59 -6.47 46.54
C TYR A 136 14.98 -6.09 47.90
N ILE A 137 13.65 -6.05 48.01
CA ILE A 137 12.96 -5.75 49.26
C ILE A 137 13.31 -6.81 50.32
N THR A 138 13.27 -8.10 49.97
CA THR A 138 13.63 -9.19 50.88
C THR A 138 15.09 -9.11 51.31
N PHE A 139 16.02 -8.88 50.38
CA PHE A 139 17.44 -8.71 50.68
C PHE A 139 17.68 -7.55 51.65
N ARG A 140 17.05 -6.40 51.39
CA ARG A 140 17.16 -5.22 52.25
C ARG A 140 16.53 -5.46 53.63
N LEU A 141 15.40 -6.15 53.70
CA LEU A 141 14.75 -6.52 54.95
C LEU A 141 15.67 -7.44 55.79
N VAL A 142 16.27 -8.46 55.17
CA VAL A 142 17.23 -9.36 55.83
C VAL A 142 18.45 -8.59 56.34
N ALA A 143 18.96 -7.64 55.57
CA ALA A 143 20.07 -6.77 55.99
C ALA A 143 19.69 -5.93 57.23
N HIS A 144 18.50 -5.34 57.26
CA HIS A 144 18.01 -4.59 58.44
C HIS A 144 17.77 -5.48 59.67
N LEU A 145 17.21 -6.68 59.50
CA LEU A 145 17.02 -7.61 60.62
C LEU A 145 18.37 -8.02 61.24
N ARG A 146 19.40 -8.23 60.41
CA ARG A 146 20.75 -8.52 60.90
C ARG A 146 21.38 -7.35 61.66
N ALA A 147 21.12 -6.12 61.24
CA ALA A 147 21.72 -4.93 61.84
C ALA A 147 21.04 -4.48 63.15
N GLY A 148 19.70 -4.53 63.25
CA GLY A 148 18.94 -3.92 64.35
C GLY A 148 17.81 -4.77 64.92
N GLY A 149 17.74 -6.06 64.59
CA GLY A 149 16.70 -6.96 65.08
C GLY A 149 15.28 -6.56 64.63
N TYR A 150 14.26 -7.01 65.37
CA TYR A 150 12.86 -6.76 65.03
C TYR A 150 12.43 -5.28 65.17
N ALA A 151 13.10 -4.50 66.02
CA ALA A 151 12.78 -3.07 66.23
C ALA A 151 13.07 -2.22 64.98
N ALA A 152 14.04 -2.63 64.15
CA ALA A 152 14.43 -1.90 62.94
C ALA A 152 13.37 -1.95 61.81
N VAL A 153 12.46 -2.93 61.82
CA VAL A 153 11.41 -3.07 60.80
C VAL A 153 10.41 -1.91 60.88
N GLY A 154 10.07 -1.45 62.09
CA GLY A 154 9.16 -0.33 62.31
C GLY A 154 9.71 0.97 61.72
N GLY A 155 11.00 1.25 61.93
CA GLY A 155 11.67 2.43 61.37
C GLY A 155 11.69 2.43 59.84
N TRP A 156 11.98 1.28 59.23
CA TRP A 156 12.02 1.14 57.77
C TRP A 156 10.66 1.40 57.10
N THR A 157 9.56 0.92 57.70
CA THR A 157 8.22 1.20 57.15
C THR A 157 7.86 2.69 57.19
N GLN A 158 8.30 3.42 58.22
CA GLN A 158 8.12 4.88 58.27
C GLN A 158 8.96 5.60 57.22
N GLU A 159 10.18 5.13 56.96
CA GLU A 159 11.06 5.69 55.93
C GLU A 159 10.49 5.51 54.50
N ILE A 160 9.95 4.31 54.20
CA ILE A 160 9.24 4.04 52.92
C ILE A 160 8.00 4.91 52.77
N ARG A 161 7.22 5.05 53.86
CA ARG A 161 6.02 5.88 53.84
C ARG A 161 6.37 7.36 53.62
N GLY A 162 7.45 7.84 54.22
CA GLY A 162 7.95 9.21 54.03
C GLY A 162 8.36 9.48 52.59
N THR A 163 9.13 8.59 51.97
CA THR A 163 9.59 8.76 50.58
C THR A 163 8.46 8.71 49.56
N PHE A 164 7.41 7.91 49.78
CA PHE A 164 6.25 7.87 48.89
C PHE A 164 5.38 9.13 48.97
N ILE A 165 5.24 9.71 50.16
CA ILE A 165 4.42 10.92 50.34
C ILE A 165 5.16 12.16 49.82
N GLU A 166 6.47 12.29 50.08
CA GLU A 166 7.25 13.44 49.64
C GLU A 166 7.35 13.53 48.10
N ASN A 167 7.43 12.40 47.41
CA ASN A 167 7.50 12.38 45.94
C ASN A 167 6.17 12.74 45.25
N LYS A 168 5.01 12.51 45.88
CA LYS A 168 3.72 12.93 45.30
C LYS A 168 3.59 14.45 45.23
N THR A 169 4.14 15.17 46.21
CA THR A 169 4.02 16.63 46.28
C THR A 169 4.86 17.32 45.19
N LYS A 170 6.06 16.81 44.91
CA LYS A 170 6.97 17.36 43.88
C LYS A 170 6.44 17.21 42.46
N PHE A 171 5.65 16.17 42.20
CA PHE A 171 5.07 15.94 40.87
C PHE A 171 3.96 16.95 40.52
N ILE A 172 3.13 17.32 41.50
CA ILE A 172 2.00 18.27 41.30
C ILE A 172 2.51 19.72 41.14
N GLU A 173 3.57 20.09 41.85
CA GLU A 173 4.15 21.43 41.75
C GLU A 173 4.83 21.70 40.40
N THR A 174 5.33 20.65 39.74
CA THR A 174 5.98 20.76 38.42
C THR A 174 4.96 20.94 37.29
N GLU A 175 3.75 20.39 37.41
CA GLU A 175 2.69 20.58 36.42
C GLU A 175 2.09 21.99 36.47
N THR A 176 2.03 22.59 37.67
CA THR A 176 1.39 23.91 37.87
C THR A 176 2.29 25.09 37.44
N LYS A 177 3.61 24.90 37.40
CA LYS A 177 4.55 25.95 36.98
C LYS A 177 4.64 26.12 35.46
N ASN A 178 4.28 25.09 34.69
CA ASN A 178 4.30 25.13 33.22
C ASN A 178 2.97 25.58 32.57
N SER A 179 1.93 25.84 33.37
CA SER A 179 0.65 26.40 32.89
C SER A 179 0.57 27.93 33.03
N SER A 180 1.70 28.63 33.10
CA SER A 180 1.67 30.08 32.89
C SER A 180 1.24 30.35 31.44
N PRO A 181 0.21 31.19 31.22
CA PRO A 181 -0.25 31.51 29.87
C PRO A 181 0.93 32.10 29.07
N PRO A 182 1.08 31.72 27.79
CA PRO A 182 2.13 32.28 26.95
C PRO A 182 1.95 33.81 26.93
N SER A 183 2.89 34.51 27.57
CA SER A 183 3.03 35.94 27.42
C SER A 183 3.26 36.18 25.93
N VAL A 184 2.28 36.81 25.29
CA VAL A 184 2.29 37.20 23.88
C VAL A 184 3.42 38.21 23.70
N GLY A 185 4.61 37.69 23.43
CA GLY A 185 5.76 38.47 23.00
C GLY A 185 5.50 39.05 21.61
N PRO A 186 5.91 40.29 21.34
CA PRO A 186 5.63 40.97 20.09
C PRO A 186 6.28 40.23 18.91
N MET A 187 5.40 39.94 17.96
CA MET A 187 5.61 39.41 16.62
C MET A 187 6.83 40.05 15.95
N LYS A 188 7.99 39.38 16.04
CA LYS A 188 9.17 39.72 15.25
C LYS A 188 8.96 39.12 13.85
N LYS A 189 8.57 39.98 12.90
CA LYS A 189 8.65 39.68 11.47
C LYS A 189 10.10 39.34 11.14
N GLU A 190 10.37 38.10 10.76
CA GLU A 190 11.58 37.75 10.02
C GLU A 190 11.26 37.47 8.55
N PRO A 191 12.20 37.76 7.67
CA PRO A 191 11.96 38.04 6.26
C PRO A 191 12.01 36.76 5.43
N SER A 192 11.30 36.86 4.31
CA SER A 192 11.51 36.08 3.11
C SER A 192 12.99 36.00 2.73
N GLU A 193 13.59 34.81 2.85
CA GLU A 193 14.77 34.43 2.07
C GLU A 193 14.37 33.38 1.05
N GLU A 194 14.12 33.91 -0.13
CA GLU A 194 14.47 33.38 -1.45
C GLU A 194 15.84 32.67 -1.41
N SER A 195 15.89 31.39 -1.78
CA SER A 195 17.14 30.68 -2.03
C SER A 195 16.88 29.53 -3.01
N ASP A 196 16.98 29.89 -4.29
CA ASP A 196 17.83 29.24 -5.28
C ASP A 196 17.99 27.71 -5.25
N LEU A 197 17.34 27.09 -6.23
CA LEU A 197 18.02 26.52 -7.38
C LEU A 197 19.45 25.95 -7.14
N SER A 198 19.55 24.63 -6.97
CA SER A 198 20.70 23.91 -7.52
C SER A 198 20.26 22.58 -8.13
N VAL A 199 20.25 22.63 -9.46
CA VAL A 199 20.33 21.51 -10.39
C VAL A 199 21.61 20.73 -10.09
N VAL A 200 21.50 19.47 -9.68
CA VAL A 200 22.61 18.52 -9.75
C VAL A 200 22.25 17.45 -10.78
N SER A 201 22.75 17.69 -11.98
CA SER A 201 23.00 16.67 -13.00
C SER A 201 24.08 15.71 -12.52
N ASN A 202 23.79 14.41 -12.61
CA ASN A 202 24.73 13.31 -12.85
C ASN A 202 23.98 12.40 -13.85
N SER A 203 24.30 12.24 -15.15
CA SER A 203 25.59 12.00 -15.83
C SER A 203 26.42 11.00 -15.03
N GLU A 204 26.86 9.84 -15.49
CA GLU A 204 26.85 9.14 -16.78
C GLU A 204 27.56 7.80 -16.49
N ALA A 205 27.54 6.88 -17.45
CA ALA A 205 28.44 5.73 -17.58
C ALA A 205 28.14 4.53 -16.67
N LYS A 206 28.32 3.27 -17.05
CA LYS A 206 28.74 2.58 -18.27
C LYS A 206 28.85 1.13 -17.81
N HIS A 207 28.18 0.17 -18.44
CA HIS A 207 28.70 -1.20 -18.45
C HIS A 207 28.26 -1.96 -19.69
N GLU A 208 29.17 -1.98 -20.65
CA GLU A 208 29.31 -3.00 -21.69
C GLU A 208 29.44 -4.40 -21.07
N GLY A 209 28.80 -5.37 -21.75
CA GLY A 209 29.48 -6.54 -22.30
C GLY A 209 29.55 -7.81 -21.45
N ALA A 210 28.78 -8.84 -21.84
CA ALA A 210 29.32 -10.00 -22.57
C ALA A 210 28.23 -11.08 -22.81
N PRO A 211 28.15 -11.67 -24.02
CA PRO A 211 27.40 -12.90 -24.28
C PRO A 211 28.30 -14.13 -24.04
N SER A 212 27.80 -15.11 -23.29
CA SER A 212 28.39 -16.45 -23.20
C SER A 212 27.79 -17.36 -24.28
N THR A 213 28.72 -17.82 -25.12
CA THR A 213 28.75 -19.00 -26.02
C THR A 213 27.69 -20.07 -25.83
#